data_AF-A0A822DIN3-F1
#
_entry.id   AF-A0A822DIN3-F1
#
_cell.length_a   1.000
_cell.length_b   1.000
_cell.length_c   1.000
_cell.angle_alpha   90.00
_cell.angle_beta   90.00
_cell.angle_gamma   90.00
#
_symmetry.space_group_name_H-M   'P 1'
#
loop_
_entity.id
_entity.type
_entity.pdbx_description
1 polymer ?
#
loop_
_entity_poly.entity_id
_entity_poly.type
_entity_poly.pdbx_seq_one_letter_code
_entity_poly.pdbx_strand_id
1 'polypeptide(L)'
;MTTDDNFTEHVVKFESHDTLSNEDYDHLGQSVTQHCKSYVFTLKDGDNHGRKLRIIDTPGIGSTHGSSQDDANLQQILSYINNLTHLNAICILLKSNNPRLNIFFRSCFMQLLDVLGENTRERIIFCFTNSRSTFYTSGSTASSLKALLNSLPHKKIPFTKQNAFCFD
;
A
#
# COMPACT_ATOMS: atom_id res chain seq x y z
N MET A 1 12.77 -4.26 7.14
CA MET A 1 13.28 -5.61 6.78
C MET A 1 14.78 -5.53 6.97
N THR A 2 15.28 -6.02 8.09
CA THR A 2 16.71 -6.05 8.42
C THR A 2 17.36 -7.12 7.56
N THR A 3 18.31 -6.72 6.72
CA THR A 3 18.94 -7.57 5.71
C THR A 3 20.20 -8.28 6.23
N ASP A 4 20.59 -8.05 7.48
CA ASP A 4 21.70 -8.74 8.13
C ASP A 4 21.47 -8.95 9.63
N ASP A 5 22.18 -9.93 10.21
CA ASP A 5 22.20 -10.21 11.65
C ASP A 5 22.84 -9.07 12.47
N ASN A 6 23.40 -8.07 11.77
CA ASN A 6 24.09 -6.92 12.35
C ASN A 6 23.19 -5.68 12.48
N PHE A 7 21.93 -5.76 12.05
CA PHE A 7 20.98 -4.63 12.07
C PHE A 7 21.52 -3.38 11.35
N THR A 8 22.30 -3.55 10.29
CA THR A 8 22.87 -2.43 9.56
C THR A 8 21.77 -1.62 8.89
N GLU A 9 21.66 -0.35 9.26
CA GLU A 9 20.69 0.57 8.68
C GLU A 9 21.16 1.00 7.28
N HIS A 10 20.31 0.76 6.28
CA HIS A 10 20.54 1.22 4.92
C HIS A 10 19.53 2.31 4.58
N VAL A 11 20.01 3.54 4.45
CA VAL A 11 19.18 4.68 4.01
C VAL A 11 19.10 4.65 2.48
N VAL A 12 17.91 4.36 1.97
CA VAL A 12 17.60 4.50 0.55
C VAL A 12 17.06 5.91 0.32
N LYS A 13 17.78 6.73 -0.45
CA LYS A 13 17.33 8.06 -0.85
C LYS A 13 16.67 7.99 -2.23
N PHE A 14 15.48 8.56 -2.35
CA PHE A 14 14.82 8.75 -3.64
C PHE A 14 15.47 9.94 -4.35
N GLU A 15 15.76 9.84 -5.66
CA GLU A 15 16.41 10.91 -6.42
C GLU A 15 15.61 12.21 -6.32
N SER A 16 16.29 13.29 -5.92
CA SER A 16 15.72 14.61 -5.60
C SER A 16 15.41 15.46 -6.83
N HIS A 17 15.18 14.86 -7.99
CA HIS A 17 14.82 15.59 -9.20
C HIS A 17 13.31 15.52 -9.43
N ASP A 18 12.57 16.25 -8.61
CA ASP A 18 11.27 16.75 -9.05
C ASP A 18 11.22 18.25 -8.83
N THR A 19 11.07 18.98 -9.94
CA THR A 19 10.85 20.43 -10.00
C THR A 19 9.37 20.78 -9.81
N LEU A 20 8.56 19.80 -9.40
CA LEU A 20 7.13 19.89 -9.12
C LEU A 20 6.88 19.26 -7.75
N SER A 21 6.29 19.98 -6.79
CA SER A 21 5.97 19.41 -5.47
C SER A 21 4.78 18.45 -5.62
N ASN A 22 5.06 17.14 -5.72
CA ASN A 22 4.03 16.09 -5.67
C ASN A 22 3.52 15.83 -4.25
N GLU A 23 4.07 16.53 -3.26
CA GLU A 23 3.69 16.44 -1.86
C GLU A 23 3.03 17.73 -1.41
N ASP A 24 1.87 17.62 -0.76
CA ASP A 24 1.16 18.72 -0.13
C ASP A 24 0.99 18.43 1.36
N TYR A 25 1.55 19.30 2.19
CA TYR A 25 1.53 19.20 3.65
C TYR A 25 0.57 20.19 4.29
N ASP A 26 -0.02 21.11 3.51
CA ASP A 26 -0.84 22.21 4.02
C ASP A 26 -2.27 21.76 4.37
N HIS A 27 -2.64 20.53 4.00
CA HIS A 27 -3.98 19.99 4.16
C HIS A 27 -4.02 18.79 5.12
N LEU A 28 -4.18 19.09 6.41
CA LEU A 28 -4.30 18.09 7.46
C LEU A 28 -5.41 17.07 7.15
N GLY A 29 -5.06 15.79 7.26
CA GLY A 29 -5.99 14.68 7.06
C GLY A 29 -6.25 14.30 5.60
N GLN A 30 -5.63 14.99 4.64
CA GLN A 30 -5.60 14.60 3.23
C GLN A 30 -4.37 13.75 2.91
N SER A 31 -4.35 13.16 1.72
CA SER A 31 -3.14 12.53 1.19
C SER A 31 -2.05 13.58 1.00
N VAL A 32 -0.83 13.26 1.44
CA VAL A 32 0.34 14.09 1.14
C VAL A 32 0.74 13.92 -0.32
N THR A 33 0.82 12.68 -0.81
CA THR A 33 1.08 12.38 -2.23
C THR A 33 -0.12 12.82 -3.08
N GLN A 34 0.09 13.65 -4.10
CA GLN A 34 -0.96 14.20 -4.97
C GLN A 34 -1.19 13.36 -6.22
N HIS A 35 -0.11 12.84 -6.82
CA HIS A 35 -0.16 11.99 -8.02
C HIS A 35 0.63 10.70 -7.84
N CYS A 36 0.19 9.63 -8.52
CA CYS A 36 0.91 8.36 -8.55
C CYS A 36 2.29 8.53 -9.18
N LYS A 37 3.33 8.01 -8.52
CA LYS A 37 4.73 8.15 -8.97
C LYS A 37 5.46 6.81 -8.90
N SER A 38 6.21 6.50 -9.96
CA SER A 38 7.06 5.31 -10.02
C SER A 38 8.49 5.65 -9.61
N TYR A 39 9.04 4.87 -8.69
CA TYR A 39 10.46 4.87 -8.33
C TYR A 39 11.07 3.54 -8.76
N VAL A 40 12.14 3.58 -9.55
CA VAL A 40 12.78 2.37 -10.11
C VAL A 40 14.17 2.20 -9.53
N PHE A 41 14.38 1.08 -8.83
CA PHE A 41 15.65 0.69 -8.22
C PHE A 41 16.27 -0.45 -9.01
N THR A 42 17.57 -0.37 -9.26
CA THR A 42 18.31 -1.52 -9.80
C THR A 42 18.88 -2.31 -8.63
N LEU A 43 18.34 -3.52 -8.42
CA LEU A 43 18.81 -4.45 -7.41
C LEU A 43 20.14 -5.06 -7.88
N LYS A 44 21.16 -4.95 -7.04
CA LYS A 44 22.43 -5.66 -7.20
C LYS A 44 22.30 -6.97 -6.44
N ASP A 45 22.34 -8.09 -7.13
CA ASP A 45 22.19 -9.40 -6.49
C ASP A 45 23.28 -10.35 -7.00
N GLY A 46 24.40 -10.40 -6.27
CA GLY A 46 25.56 -11.22 -6.62
C GLY A 46 26.02 -11.05 -8.07
N ASP A 47 26.35 -12.17 -8.72
CA ASP A 47 26.78 -12.25 -10.13
C ASP A 47 25.65 -12.07 -11.16
N ASN A 48 24.40 -11.87 -10.72
CA ASN A 48 23.25 -11.77 -11.62
C ASN A 48 22.81 -10.33 -11.89
N HIS A 49 22.63 -10.04 -13.17
CA HIS A 49 22.42 -8.72 -13.75
C HIS A 49 21.08 -8.07 -13.36
N GLY A 50 21.15 -6.86 -12.80
CA GLY A 50 20.30 -5.72 -13.20
C GLY A 50 18.79 -5.83 -13.00
N ARG A 51 18.29 -6.63 -12.04
CA ARG A 51 16.85 -6.70 -11.76
C ARG A 51 16.32 -5.33 -11.34
N LYS A 52 15.20 -4.89 -11.91
CA LYS A 52 14.58 -3.60 -11.58
C LYS A 52 13.40 -3.82 -10.65
N LEU A 53 13.42 -3.18 -9.49
CA LEU A 53 12.28 -3.04 -8.59
C LEU A 53 11.60 -1.70 -8.86
N ARG A 54 10.33 -1.72 -9.26
CA ARG A 54 9.52 -0.52 -9.38
C ARG A 54 8.57 -0.45 -8.19
N ILE A 55 8.69 0.61 -7.40
CA ILE A 55 7.73 0.96 -6.34
C ILE A 55 6.83 2.06 -6.90
N ILE A 56 5.52 1.86 -6.82
CA ILE A 56 4.54 2.87 -7.22
C ILE A 56 3.98 3.46 -5.94
N ASP A 57 4.33 4.72 -5.66
CA ASP A 57 3.71 5.49 -4.60
C ASP A 57 2.41 6.10 -5.11
N THR A 58 1.40 6.15 -4.24
CA THR A 58 0.03 6.53 -4.62
C THR A 58 -0.55 7.51 -3.61
N PRO A 59 -1.45 8.41 -4.01
CA PRO A 59 -2.25 9.16 -3.07
C PRO A 59 -3.02 8.23 -2.12
N GLY A 60 -3.15 8.65 -0.87
CA GLY A 60 -3.97 7.98 0.13
C GLY A 60 -5.45 8.05 -0.19
N ILE A 61 -6.17 7.03 0.27
CA ILE A 61 -7.64 6.95 0.27
C ILE A 61 -8.11 6.88 1.74
N GLY A 62 -9.30 7.42 2.04
CA GLY A 62 -9.84 7.47 3.39
C GLY A 62 -9.49 8.77 4.14
N SER A 63 -9.44 9.89 3.42
CA SER A 63 -9.28 11.22 4.00
C SER A 63 -10.53 11.61 4.81
N THR A 64 -10.35 12.43 5.85
CA THR A 64 -11.45 12.83 6.75
C THR A 64 -12.33 13.94 6.19
N HIS A 65 -12.03 14.47 5.01
CA HIS A 65 -12.56 15.75 4.54
C HIS A 65 -13.35 15.72 3.22
N GLY A 66 -13.58 14.56 2.59
CA GLY A 66 -14.60 14.44 1.54
C GLY A 66 -14.44 13.24 0.61
N SER A 67 -15.57 12.62 0.25
CA SER A 67 -15.61 11.47 -0.66
C SER A 67 -15.11 11.82 -2.07
N SER A 68 -15.25 13.06 -2.51
CA SER A 68 -14.89 13.51 -3.87
C SER A 68 -13.38 13.47 -4.15
N GLN A 69 -12.55 13.87 -3.18
CA GLN A 69 -11.09 13.79 -3.33
C GLN A 69 -10.62 12.34 -3.31
N ASP A 70 -11.19 11.53 -2.42
CA ASP A 70 -10.82 10.12 -2.36
C ASP A 70 -11.27 9.34 -3.62
N ASP A 71 -12.42 9.71 -4.21
CA ASP A 71 -12.87 9.18 -5.49
C ASP A 71 -11.90 9.57 -6.61
N ALA A 72 -11.44 10.82 -6.66
CA ALA A 72 -10.43 11.27 -7.62
C ALA A 72 -9.10 10.54 -7.44
N ASN A 73 -8.66 10.34 -6.19
CA ASN A 73 -7.45 9.57 -5.86
C ASN A 73 -7.59 8.12 -6.34
N LEU A 74 -8.74 7.48 -6.08
CA LEU A 74 -9.00 6.13 -6.54
C LEU A 74 -8.98 6.03 -8.07
N GLN A 75 -9.67 6.93 -8.79
CA GLN A 75 -9.68 6.93 -10.25
C GLN A 75 -8.27 7.10 -10.83
N GLN A 76 -7.47 7.98 -10.24
CA GLN A 76 -6.07 8.14 -10.63
C GLN A 76 -5.27 6.85 -10.42
N ILE A 77 -5.42 6.18 -9.27
CA ILE A 77 -4.73 4.91 -8.97
C ILE A 77 -5.14 3.83 -9.98
N LEU A 78 -6.44 3.67 -10.23
CA LEU A 78 -6.95 2.67 -11.18
C LEU A 78 -6.47 2.97 -12.60
N SER A 79 -6.49 4.23 -13.03
CA SER A 79 -5.96 4.65 -14.32
C SER A 79 -4.46 4.39 -14.43
N TYR A 80 -3.69 4.61 -13.36
CA TYR A 80 -2.26 4.35 -13.35
C TYR A 80 -1.96 2.85 -13.50
N ILE A 81 -2.67 2.02 -12.72
CA ILE A 81 -2.52 0.56 -12.73
C ILE A 81 -2.94 -0.03 -14.09
N ASN A 82 -4.02 0.48 -14.70
CA ASN A 82 -4.50 0.01 -16.01
C ASN A 82 -3.48 0.23 -17.14
N ASN A 83 -2.55 1.16 -16.99
CA ASN A 83 -1.48 1.39 -17.97
C ASN A 83 -0.26 0.46 -17.77
N LEU A 84 -0.27 -0.40 -16.75
CA LEU A 84 0.80 -1.35 -16.49
C LEU A 84 0.52 -2.68 -17.18
N THR A 85 1.53 -3.23 -17.85
CA THR A 85 1.43 -4.56 -18.46
C THR A 85 1.44 -5.69 -17.43
N HIS A 86 2.02 -5.45 -16.26
CA HIS A 86 2.12 -6.43 -15.18
C HIS A 86 2.19 -5.75 -13.82
N LEU A 87 1.53 -6.35 -12.82
CA LEU A 87 1.61 -5.95 -11.42
C LEU A 87 1.97 -7.16 -10.55
N ASN A 88 3.11 -7.10 -9.89
CA ASN A 88 3.68 -8.21 -9.13
C ASN A 88 3.10 -8.37 -7.72
N ALA A 89 2.82 -7.26 -7.05
CA ALA A 89 2.30 -7.25 -5.69
C ALA A 89 1.60 -5.92 -5.39
N ILE A 90 0.73 -5.93 -4.39
CA ILE A 90 0.02 -4.75 -3.90
C ILE A 90 0.13 -4.69 -2.40
N CYS A 91 0.69 -3.60 -1.91
CA CYS A 91 0.81 -3.35 -0.48
C CYS A 91 -0.37 -2.48 -0.03
N ILE A 92 -1.23 -3.03 0.84
CA ILE A 92 -2.31 -2.30 1.48
C ILE A 92 -1.82 -1.85 2.86
N LEU A 93 -1.60 -0.56 3.02
CA LEU A 93 -1.10 0.03 4.26
C LEU A 93 -2.26 0.38 5.20
N LEU A 94 -2.19 -0.08 6.45
CA LEU A 94 -3.19 0.09 7.50
C LEU A 94 -2.51 0.42 8.83
N LYS A 95 -3.09 1.25 9.69
CA LYS A 95 -2.56 1.45 11.06
C LYS A 95 -2.98 0.31 11.98
N SER A 96 -2.09 -0.28 12.78
CA SER A 96 -2.41 -1.46 13.61
C SER A 96 -3.60 -1.30 14.55
N ASN A 97 -3.79 -0.14 15.19
CA ASN A 97 -4.83 0.09 16.20
C ASN A 97 -5.85 1.16 15.80
N ASN A 98 -5.90 1.54 14.53
CA ASN A 98 -6.86 2.56 14.05
C ASN A 98 -7.50 2.07 12.75
N PRO A 99 -8.45 1.11 12.84
CA PRO A 99 -9.10 0.56 11.66
C PRO A 99 -10.02 1.62 11.04
N ARG A 100 -9.50 2.40 10.09
CA ARG A 100 -10.30 3.22 9.18
C ARG A 100 -10.90 2.36 8.06
N LEU A 101 -11.50 1.23 8.41
CA LEU A 101 -12.14 0.30 7.49
C LEU A 101 -13.63 0.64 7.32
N ASN A 102 -13.93 1.88 6.96
CA ASN A 102 -15.29 2.36 6.78
C ASN A 102 -15.92 1.84 5.46
N ILE A 103 -17.19 2.19 5.22
CA ILE A 103 -17.92 1.80 3.99
C ILE A 103 -17.15 2.25 2.73
N PHE A 104 -16.52 3.42 2.80
CA PHE A 104 -15.74 3.96 1.71
C PHE A 104 -14.50 3.11 1.41
N PHE A 105 -13.70 2.74 2.43
CA PHE A 105 -12.59 1.81 2.27
C PHE A 105 -13.04 0.50 1.62
N ARG A 106 -14.18 -0.06 2.06
CA ARG A 106 -14.75 -1.28 1.46
C ARG A 106 -15.07 -1.08 -0.03
N SER A 107 -15.66 0.05 -0.40
CA SER A 107 -15.94 0.39 -1.80
C SER A 107 -14.66 0.47 -2.63
N CYS A 108 -13.66 1.22 -2.16
CA CYS A 108 -12.38 1.36 -2.85
C CYS A 108 -11.65 0.02 -2.99
N PHE A 109 -11.65 -0.79 -1.92
CA PHE A 109 -11.03 -2.10 -1.94
C PHE A 109 -11.72 -3.03 -2.96
N MET A 110 -13.05 -3.00 -3.05
CA MET A 110 -13.78 -3.78 -4.06
C MET A 110 -13.47 -3.32 -5.49
N GLN A 111 -13.49 -2.01 -5.75
CA GLN A 111 -13.14 -1.46 -7.07
C GLN A 111 -11.71 -1.83 -7.49
N LEU A 112 -10.77 -1.74 -6.54
CA LEU A 112 -9.40 -2.18 -6.75
C LEU A 112 -9.37 -3.67 -7.12
N LEU A 113 -10.03 -4.54 -6.37
CA LEU A 113 -10.09 -5.97 -6.66
C LEU A 113 -10.67 -6.27 -8.05
N ASP A 114 -11.68 -5.52 -8.48
CA ASP A 114 -12.31 -5.72 -9.79
C ASP A 114 -11.35 -5.40 -10.94
N VAL A 115 -10.56 -4.34 -10.82
CA VAL A 115 -9.52 -3.99 -11.80
C VAL A 115 -8.38 -5.02 -11.85
N LEU A 116 -8.00 -5.55 -10.69
CA LEU A 116 -6.85 -6.45 -10.57
C LEU A 116 -7.11 -7.88 -11.10
N GLY A 117 -8.38 -8.28 -11.23
CA GLY A 117 -8.77 -9.63 -11.61
C GLY A 117 -8.45 -10.69 -10.53
N GLU A 118 -8.90 -11.93 -10.76
CA GLU A 118 -8.75 -13.05 -9.80
C GLU A 118 -7.31 -13.37 -9.44
N ASN A 119 -6.42 -13.38 -10.45
CA ASN A 119 -5.05 -13.86 -10.30
C ASN A 119 -4.15 -12.94 -9.47
N THR A 120 -4.57 -11.70 -9.21
CA THR A 120 -3.76 -10.72 -8.48
C THR A 120 -4.17 -10.63 -7.00
N ARG A 121 -5.28 -11.26 -6.60
CA ARG A 121 -5.76 -11.26 -5.21
C ARG A 121 -4.81 -11.98 -4.26
N GLU A 122 -4.11 -13.00 -4.75
CA GLU A 122 -3.08 -13.73 -3.99
C GLU A 122 -1.80 -12.92 -3.79
N ARG A 123 -1.65 -11.80 -4.52
CA ARG A 123 -0.48 -10.92 -4.48
C ARG A 123 -0.69 -9.69 -3.60
N ILE A 124 -1.76 -9.68 -2.81
CA ILE A 124 -2.05 -8.65 -1.81
C ILE A 124 -1.24 -8.92 -0.55
N ILE A 125 -0.50 -7.90 -0.13
CA ILE A 125 0.30 -7.85 1.08
C ILE A 125 -0.31 -6.79 2.00
N PHE A 126 -0.60 -7.16 3.24
CA PHE A 126 -1.10 -6.25 4.26
C PHE A 126 0.06 -5.72 5.10
N CYS A 127 0.16 -4.41 5.16
CA CYS A 127 1.25 -3.69 5.80
C CYS A 127 0.69 -2.87 6.97
N PHE A 128 0.99 -3.29 8.20
CA PHE A 128 0.50 -2.63 9.41
C PHE A 128 1.55 -1.64 9.93
N THR A 129 1.24 -0.35 9.84
CA THR A 129 2.09 0.76 10.30
C THR A 129 1.74 1.17 11.74
N ASN A 130 2.61 1.97 12.37
CA ASN A 130 2.45 2.44 13.76
C ASN A 130 2.32 1.29 14.76
N SER A 131 2.97 0.17 14.44
CA SER A 131 2.79 -1.09 15.16
C SER A 131 3.61 -1.17 16.46
N ARG A 132 4.47 -0.18 16.75
CA ARG A 132 5.21 -0.13 18.04
C ARG A 132 4.27 -0.15 19.24
N SER A 133 3.17 0.60 19.17
CA SER A 133 2.14 0.65 20.22
C SER A 133 1.42 -0.68 20.44
N THR A 134 1.54 -1.62 19.49
CA THR A 134 0.97 -2.96 19.51
C THR A 134 2.04 -4.04 19.60
N PHE A 135 3.25 -3.71 20.07
CA PHE A 135 4.38 -4.64 20.15
C PHE A 135 4.70 -5.32 18.81
N TYR A 136 4.66 -4.55 17.73
CA TYR A 136 4.85 -5.00 16.35
C TYR A 136 3.85 -6.08 15.90
N THR A 137 2.61 -5.97 16.39
CA THR A 137 1.48 -6.79 15.92
C THR A 137 0.46 -5.93 15.16
N SER A 138 -0.42 -6.59 14.42
CA SER A 138 -1.45 -5.94 13.59
C SER A 138 -2.64 -5.39 14.38
N GLY A 139 -2.64 -5.52 15.71
CA GLY A 139 -3.58 -4.88 16.62
C GLY A 139 -5.05 -5.22 16.37
N SER A 140 -5.95 -4.31 16.76
CA SER A 140 -7.39 -4.43 16.54
C SER A 140 -7.80 -4.38 15.06
N THR A 141 -6.94 -3.84 14.20
CA THR A 141 -7.21 -3.70 12.76
C THR A 141 -7.22 -5.03 12.05
N ALA A 142 -6.41 -6.00 12.48
CA ALA A 142 -6.45 -7.35 11.90
C ALA A 142 -7.81 -8.03 12.04
N SER A 143 -8.46 -7.90 13.20
CA SER A 143 -9.79 -8.48 13.42
C SER A 143 -10.83 -7.85 12.50
N SER A 144 -10.78 -6.52 12.38
CA SER A 144 -11.69 -5.76 11.51
C SER A 144 -11.47 -6.08 10.03
N LEU A 145 -10.21 -6.18 9.61
CA LEU A 145 -9.84 -6.59 8.25
C LEU A 145 -10.31 -8.02 7.97
N LYS A 146 -10.10 -8.96 8.90
CA LYS A 146 -10.56 -10.33 8.73
C LYS A 146 -12.08 -10.41 8.56
N ALA A 147 -12.84 -9.64 9.34
CA ALA A 147 -14.28 -9.54 9.19
C ALA A 147 -14.68 -8.98 7.81
N LEU A 148 -14.01 -7.92 7.34
CA LEU A 148 -14.21 -7.35 6.02
C LEU A 148 -13.95 -8.39 4.92
N LEU A 149 -12.80 -9.06 4.94
CA LEU A 149 -12.42 -10.07 3.94
C LEU A 149 -13.40 -11.24 3.91
N ASN A 150 -13.86 -11.70 5.07
CA ASN A 150 -14.87 -12.76 5.17
C ASN A 150 -16.25 -12.34 4.64
N SER A 151 -16.53 -11.03 4.58
CA SER A 151 -17.79 -10.49 4.06
C SER A 151 -17.80 -10.33 2.53
N LEU A 152 -16.66 -10.53 1.86
CA LEU A 152 -16.54 -10.32 0.42
C LEU A 152 -17.13 -11.51 -0.35
N PRO A 153 -17.93 -11.28 -1.41
CA PRO A 153 -18.52 -12.34 -2.19
C PRO A 153 -17.48 -13.11 -3.01
N HIS A 154 -17.59 -14.43 -3.03
CA HIS A 154 -16.92 -15.38 -3.94
C HIS A 154 -15.38 -15.41 -3.98
N LYS A 155 -14.65 -14.68 -3.11
CA LYS A 155 -13.20 -14.50 -3.29
C LYS A 155 -12.45 -14.54 -1.94
N LYS A 156 -11.65 -15.59 -1.73
CA LYS A 156 -10.76 -15.69 -0.56
C LYS A 156 -9.46 -14.93 -0.83
N ILE A 157 -9.34 -13.73 -0.29
CA ILE A 157 -8.05 -13.05 -0.19
C ILE A 157 -7.33 -13.66 1.02
N PRO A 158 -6.12 -14.22 0.86
CA PRO A 158 -5.38 -14.77 1.98
C PRO A 158 -5.08 -13.66 2.99
N PHE A 159 -5.26 -13.95 4.27
CA PHE A 159 -4.79 -13.11 5.36
C PHE A 159 -4.12 -13.99 6.40
N THR A 160 -2.81 -14.16 6.22
CA THR A 160 -1.97 -15.08 7.01
C THR A 160 -0.66 -14.39 7.39
N LYS A 161 0.18 -15.07 8.16
CA LYS A 161 1.50 -14.55 8.55
C LYS A 161 2.45 -14.35 7.36
N GLN A 162 2.20 -15.01 6.22
CA GLN A 162 3.05 -14.93 5.03
C GLN A 162 2.83 -13.65 4.22
N ASN A 163 1.67 -13.01 4.35
CA ASN A 163 1.33 -11.80 3.60
C ASN A 163 0.87 -10.64 4.51
N ALA A 164 1.16 -10.71 5.81
CA ALA A 164 0.87 -9.65 6.77
C ALA A 164 2.15 -9.27 7.52
N PHE A 165 2.59 -8.03 7.34
CA PHE A 165 3.81 -7.51 7.94
C PHE A 165 3.49 -6.32 8.82
N CYS A 166 4.16 -6.22 9.97
CA CYS A 166 4.01 -5.11 10.91
C CYS A 166 5.33 -4.36 10.98
N PHE A 167 5.28 -3.04 10.87
CA PHE A 167 6.43 -2.17 10.98
C PHE A 167 6.05 -0.82 11.59
N ASP A 168 7.05 -0.04 11.96
CA ASP A 168 6.91 1.27 12.58
C ASP A 168 7.79 2.28 11.85
#